data_AF-A0A1F6DWG7-F1
#
_entry.id   AF-A0A1F6DWG7-F1
#
_cell.length_a   1.000
_cell.length_b   1.000
_cell.length_c   1.000
_cell.angle_alpha   90.00
_cell.angle_beta   90.00
_cell.angle_gamma   90.00
#
_symmetry.space_group_name_H-M   'P 1'
#
loop_
_entity.id
_entity.type
_entity.pdbx_description
1 polymer ?
#
loop_
_entity_poly.entity_id
_entity_poly.type
_entity_poly.pdbx_seq_one_letter_code
_entity_poly.pdbx_strand_id
1 'polypeptide(L)'
;MHPKMLIIKAVLLIRGGGPRALRLASQVGWWKVGTGIAVLVLGTGAVVFISGGSESEAAPVIQIRSVEVKSVAELSSQTSPLSLVGSVTSQSEATVRAEKSGQVTRVNTSLGAGISVGAVAAEIENASERAAVLQAEGGLDAAQANLAKVQGGVRDEQRSILEANVTAATAALESARSSALSTLLSAYATMDSGILATTDKLFTNPGKTGSKFNIVTSDSRLTIEIETTRDVLTPYLAREAAISDSLTASSDLATEIATTQTEVRAARNFLDLIVSALNKAIPSPAASSAQIATYLAEATAVRTSLTSTLSALSGATQNLSASQSALDVARKNLEQGVTGGQPEDVAAARAAVKQAQGGLAAARANLEKTIIRAPISGTINSFSLKRGDYVQMTAPVLTVANNGSLEVVTYISENNAREVSVGQPVTIEKASGVVTRIAPALDPVTKKIEVRIGVNNPKGLINGQSVLVSIVRTRSVSGDATRITIPIAAVKVEAERTTVFTLDVNVLVAHEVTLGALLGERVVISGGLTFDMRIVVDARGLREGEKVEVSAGGGSSSGGK
;
A
#
# COMPACT_ATOMS: atom_id res chain seq x y z
N MET A 1 31.67 18.47 -20.88
CA MET A 1 32.45 19.05 -19.76
C MET A 1 31.61 20.11 -19.07
N HIS A 2 31.36 19.98 -17.77
CA HIS A 2 31.07 21.10 -16.86
C HIS A 2 31.35 20.63 -15.41
N PRO A 3 31.81 21.50 -14.50
CA PRO A 3 32.32 21.08 -13.19
C PRO A 3 31.23 20.99 -12.11
N LYS A 4 31.55 20.30 -11.01
CA LYS A 4 30.89 20.49 -9.70
C LYS A 4 31.94 20.84 -8.64
N MET A 5 31.53 21.65 -7.66
CA MET A 5 32.42 22.36 -6.75
C MET A 5 32.96 21.52 -5.58
N LEU A 6 34.16 21.92 -5.13
CA LEU A 6 34.68 21.71 -3.77
C LEU A 6 33.81 22.47 -2.74
N ILE A 7 33.37 21.85 -1.63
CA ILE A 7 34.06 21.64 -0.32
C ILE A 7 33.86 22.81 0.70
N ILE A 8 33.28 22.47 1.86
CA ILE A 8 33.66 22.85 3.26
C ILE A 8 33.88 24.37 3.54
N LYS A 9 33.23 25.03 4.52
CA LYS A 9 33.38 24.80 5.98
C LYS A 9 32.34 25.54 6.83
N ALA A 10 32.18 25.15 8.09
CA ALA A 10 31.50 25.94 9.12
C ALA A 10 32.47 26.82 9.92
N VAL A 11 32.00 27.97 10.44
CA VAL A 11 32.69 28.80 11.44
C VAL A 11 31.66 29.33 12.44
N LEU A 12 32.03 29.42 13.71
CA LEU A 12 31.19 29.87 14.83
C LEU A 12 31.98 30.82 15.74
N LEU A 13 31.49 32.05 15.91
CA LEU A 13 31.82 33.02 16.98
C LEU A 13 30.61 33.98 17.05
N ILE A 14 29.88 34.11 18.16
CA ILE A 14 30.23 34.68 19.48
C ILE A 14 30.23 36.21 19.48
N ARG A 15 29.64 36.77 20.54
CA ARG A 15 29.08 38.13 20.67
C ARG A 15 29.78 38.86 21.82
N GLY A 16 30.20 40.11 21.63
CA GLY A 16 30.79 40.93 22.70
C GLY A 16 30.90 42.41 22.36
N GLY A 17 30.62 43.29 23.34
CA GLY A 17 30.68 44.75 23.22
C GLY A 17 29.46 45.47 23.83
N GLY A 18 29.66 46.21 24.92
CA GLY A 18 28.71 47.20 25.48
C GLY A 18 29.25 48.62 25.28
N PRO A 19 29.17 49.57 26.26
CA PRO A 19 28.38 49.59 27.50
C PRO A 19 27.70 50.99 27.74
N ARG A 20 27.42 51.38 29.01
CA ARG A 20 26.94 52.73 29.52
C ARG A 20 25.42 52.98 29.31
N ALA A 21 24.69 53.81 30.10
CA ALA A 21 24.83 54.50 31.41
C ALA A 21 23.47 55.25 31.73
N LEU A 22 23.09 55.85 32.88
CA LEU A 22 23.62 56.03 34.26
C LEU A 22 22.47 56.47 35.24
N ARG A 23 22.62 56.26 36.58
CA ARG A 23 21.94 57.00 37.70
C ARG A 23 20.38 56.84 37.83
N LEU A 24 19.68 57.21 38.92
CA LEU A 24 19.99 57.83 40.24
C LEU A 24 18.92 57.45 41.31
N ALA A 25 19.24 57.59 42.61
CA ALA A 25 18.38 57.68 43.83
C ALA A 25 17.35 56.57 44.14
N SER A 26 17.14 56.01 45.34
CA SER A 26 17.44 56.33 46.76
C SER A 26 16.42 57.20 47.53
N GLN A 27 15.66 56.58 48.46
CA GLN A 27 15.56 57.06 49.85
C GLN A 27 14.99 55.98 50.79
N VAL A 28 15.24 56.15 52.10
CA VAL A 28 14.73 55.34 53.22
C VAL A 28 14.15 56.33 54.25
N GLY A 29 13.05 55.96 54.94
CA GLY A 29 12.44 56.81 55.96
C GLY A 29 11.68 56.01 57.03
N TRP A 30 11.92 56.35 58.29
CA TRP A 30 11.28 55.77 59.49
C TRP A 30 10.99 56.93 60.49
N TRP A 31 9.78 57.02 61.02
CA TRP A 31 9.49 57.72 62.29
C TRP A 31 8.29 57.07 63.00
N LYS A 32 7.94 57.57 64.20
CA LYS A 32 7.28 56.83 65.30
C LYS A 32 6.07 57.54 65.94
N VAL A 33 5.39 56.80 66.85
CA VAL A 33 4.79 57.23 68.16
C VAL A 33 3.35 57.80 68.23
N GLY A 34 2.61 57.37 69.28
CA GLY A 34 1.44 58.02 69.92
C GLY A 34 0.11 57.25 69.81
N THR A 35 -0.64 56.70 70.80
CA THR A 35 -0.83 56.76 72.29
C THR A 35 -1.94 57.69 72.85
N GLY A 36 -3.00 57.10 73.45
CA GLY A 36 -4.04 57.73 74.31
C GLY A 36 -5.41 56.99 74.20
N ILE A 37 -6.17 56.52 75.23
CA ILE A 37 -6.59 57.00 76.57
C ILE A 37 -7.88 57.88 76.51
N ALA A 38 -8.96 57.74 77.32
CA ALA A 38 -9.47 56.68 78.22
C ALA A 38 -10.94 57.02 78.68
N VAL A 39 -11.26 56.94 79.99
CA VAL A 39 -12.54 57.19 80.73
C VAL A 39 -13.48 55.96 80.86
N LEU A 40 -13.83 55.36 82.02
CA LEU A 40 -13.71 55.60 83.49
C LEU A 40 -14.96 56.21 84.19
N VAL A 41 -15.61 55.42 85.08
CA VAL A 41 -16.65 55.83 86.05
C VAL A 41 -16.36 55.16 87.42
N LEU A 42 -16.98 55.61 88.53
CA LEU A 42 -16.50 55.40 89.92
C LEU A 42 -17.58 55.00 90.95
N GLY A 43 -17.16 54.39 92.07
CA GLY A 43 -17.91 54.22 93.33
C GLY A 43 -17.72 52.83 93.99
N THR A 44 -16.87 52.58 95.01
CA THR A 44 -16.81 53.05 96.43
C THR A 44 -17.81 52.40 97.40
N GLY A 45 -17.31 51.70 98.42
CA GLY A 45 -18.06 51.27 99.61
C GLY A 45 -17.32 50.19 100.41
N ALA A 46 -17.03 50.46 101.70
CA ALA A 46 -16.37 49.50 102.59
C ALA A 46 -16.86 49.65 104.04
N VAL A 47 -17.21 48.53 104.68
CA VAL A 47 -17.50 48.43 106.13
C VAL A 47 -16.97 47.08 106.63
N VAL A 48 -16.38 47.07 107.82
CA VAL A 48 -15.88 45.87 108.52
C VAL A 48 -16.97 45.32 109.43
N PHE A 49 -17.12 43.99 109.50
CA PHE A 49 -17.75 43.33 110.65
C PHE A 49 -17.04 42.02 110.99
N ILE A 50 -16.95 41.71 112.28
CA ILE A 50 -16.24 40.53 112.82
C ILE A 50 -17.25 39.59 113.47
N SER A 51 -17.23 38.32 113.06
CA SER A 51 -17.59 37.16 113.89
C SER A 51 -16.95 35.91 113.29
N GLY A 52 -16.51 34.97 114.13
CA GLY A 52 -15.86 33.73 113.70
C GLY A 52 -16.73 32.51 114.00
N GLY A 53 -16.54 31.42 113.24
CA GLY A 53 -17.22 30.15 113.49
C GLY A 53 -16.83 29.07 112.49
N SER A 54 -16.14 28.03 112.99
CA SER A 54 -16.01 26.67 112.46
C SER A 54 -15.73 26.44 110.97
N GLU A 55 -14.63 25.74 110.68
CA GLU A 55 -14.41 25.02 109.43
C GLU A 55 -15.52 23.99 109.17
N SER A 56 -15.88 23.79 107.91
CA SER A 56 -16.67 22.64 107.45
C SER A 56 -16.26 22.29 106.02
N GLU A 57 -15.47 21.24 105.88
CA GLU A 57 -14.91 20.79 104.61
C GLU A 57 -15.97 20.02 103.80
N ALA A 58 -16.26 20.48 102.57
CA ALA A 58 -17.28 19.89 101.71
C ALA A 58 -16.66 18.95 100.67
N ALA A 59 -17.13 17.70 100.62
CA ALA A 59 -16.55 16.64 99.79
C ALA A 59 -16.73 16.87 98.27
N PRO A 60 -15.77 16.41 97.43
CA PRO A 60 -15.79 16.63 95.98
C PRO A 60 -16.76 15.71 95.23
N VAL A 61 -17.30 16.21 94.11
CA VAL A 61 -18.13 15.45 93.16
C VAL A 61 -17.23 14.79 92.10
N ILE A 62 -17.47 13.50 91.81
CA ILE A 62 -16.69 12.73 90.83
C ILE A 62 -17.26 12.93 89.42
N GLN A 63 -16.40 13.33 88.47
CA GLN A 63 -16.76 13.51 87.06
C GLN A 63 -16.06 12.45 86.21
N ILE A 64 -16.84 11.61 85.52
CA ILE A 64 -16.35 10.49 84.70
C ILE A 64 -15.86 11.03 83.33
N ARG A 65 -14.77 10.48 82.80
CA ARG A 65 -14.20 10.86 81.49
C ARG A 65 -14.66 9.91 80.39
N SER A 66 -14.83 10.43 79.17
CA SER A 66 -15.14 9.63 77.99
C SER A 66 -13.89 9.38 77.14
N VAL A 67 -13.73 8.15 76.63
CA VAL A 67 -12.55 7.71 75.85
C VAL A 67 -12.96 7.01 74.54
N GLU A 68 -12.26 7.28 73.45
CA GLU A 68 -12.46 6.56 72.18
C GLU A 68 -11.59 5.30 72.15
N VAL A 69 -12.16 4.17 71.73
CA VAL A 69 -11.47 2.86 71.75
C VAL A 69 -11.57 2.18 70.38
N LYS A 70 -10.42 1.89 69.74
CA LYS A 70 -10.32 1.23 68.41
C LYS A 70 -9.49 -0.05 68.50
N SER A 71 -9.68 -0.98 67.57
CA SER A 71 -8.80 -2.15 67.50
C SER A 71 -7.40 -1.76 66.98
N VAL A 72 -6.40 -2.51 67.44
CA VAL A 72 -5.02 -2.36 66.98
C VAL A 72 -4.90 -2.58 65.46
N ALA A 73 -5.68 -3.50 64.88
CA ALA A 73 -5.76 -3.72 63.43
C ALA A 73 -6.29 -2.49 62.65
N GLU A 74 -7.41 -1.89 63.08
CA GLU A 74 -7.98 -0.69 62.44
C GLU A 74 -7.00 0.49 62.48
N LEU A 75 -6.33 0.68 63.61
CA LEU A 75 -5.31 1.72 63.74
C LEU A 75 -4.14 1.45 62.79
N SER A 76 -3.61 0.22 62.76
CA SER A 76 -2.37 -0.11 62.05
C SER A 76 -2.50 -0.20 60.51
N SER A 77 -3.71 -0.15 59.95
CA SER A 77 -3.98 -0.37 58.52
C SER A 77 -4.19 0.90 57.68
N GLN A 78 -4.33 2.08 58.29
CA GLN A 78 -4.58 3.33 57.57
C GLN A 78 -3.39 3.77 56.71
N THR A 79 -3.53 3.65 55.38
CA THR A 79 -2.52 4.04 54.40
C THR A 79 -2.94 5.32 53.66
N SER A 80 -2.10 6.37 53.72
CA SER A 80 -2.39 7.64 53.05
C SER A 80 -2.40 7.51 51.52
N PRO A 81 -3.40 8.07 50.81
CA PRO A 81 -3.45 8.00 49.35
C PRO A 81 -2.27 8.70 48.68
N LEU A 82 -1.93 8.25 47.47
CA LEU A 82 -0.97 8.91 46.60
C LEU A 82 -1.68 10.00 45.81
N SER A 83 -1.61 11.24 46.30
CA SER A 83 -2.08 12.43 45.59
C SER A 83 -1.08 12.89 44.53
N LEU A 84 -1.56 13.16 43.34
CA LEU A 84 -0.80 13.52 42.14
C LEU A 84 -1.51 14.64 41.38
N VAL A 85 -0.78 15.34 40.51
CA VAL A 85 -1.40 16.23 39.51
C VAL A 85 -1.37 15.52 38.16
N GLY A 86 -2.50 15.51 37.45
CA GLY A 86 -2.62 15.00 36.09
C GLY A 86 -3.21 16.04 35.15
N SER A 87 -3.00 15.86 33.86
CA SER A 87 -3.67 16.64 32.80
C SER A 87 -4.73 15.79 32.14
N VAL A 88 -5.95 16.32 31.99
CA VAL A 88 -7.03 15.71 31.22
C VAL A 88 -6.71 15.84 29.73
N THR A 89 -6.73 14.75 28.99
CA THR A 89 -6.55 14.71 27.53
C THR A 89 -7.66 13.90 26.85
N SER A 90 -7.91 14.11 25.56
CA SER A 90 -8.69 13.15 24.78
C SER A 90 -7.88 11.88 24.51
N GLN A 91 -8.53 10.71 24.51
CA GLN A 91 -7.93 9.43 24.10
C GLN A 91 -7.59 9.39 22.60
N SER A 92 -8.21 10.26 21.78
CA SER A 92 -7.88 10.39 20.36
C SER A 92 -7.99 11.84 19.91
N GLU A 93 -6.83 12.45 19.63
CA GLU A 93 -6.70 13.83 19.15
C GLU A 93 -5.75 13.87 17.96
N ALA A 94 -6.07 14.70 16.96
CA ALA A 94 -5.30 14.83 15.73
C ALA A 94 -5.23 16.29 15.26
N THR A 95 -4.02 16.81 15.10
CA THR A 95 -3.75 18.14 14.56
C THR A 95 -3.34 18.06 13.09
N VAL A 96 -4.21 18.55 12.22
CA VAL A 96 -3.98 18.71 10.79
C VAL A 96 -3.09 19.93 10.54
N ARG A 97 -2.11 19.76 9.66
CA ARG A 97 -1.26 20.84 9.15
C ARG A 97 -1.55 21.04 7.66
N ALA A 98 -1.42 22.27 7.18
CA ALA A 98 -1.60 22.56 5.76
C ALA A 98 -0.46 21.95 4.93
N GLU A 99 -0.78 21.12 3.94
CA GLU A 99 0.21 20.57 3.00
C GLU A 99 0.60 21.56 1.89
N LYS A 100 -0.08 22.70 1.79
CA LYS A 100 0.15 23.72 0.76
C LYS A 100 -0.17 25.12 1.28
N SER A 101 0.56 26.12 0.79
CA SER A 101 0.29 27.54 1.07
C SER A 101 -0.75 28.11 0.10
N GLY A 102 -1.59 29.05 0.56
CA GLY A 102 -2.59 29.72 -0.28
C GLY A 102 -3.67 30.43 0.54
N GLN A 103 -4.60 31.12 -0.13
CA GLN A 103 -5.70 31.83 0.52
C GLN A 103 -6.90 30.91 0.80
N VAL A 104 -7.56 31.03 1.96
CA VAL A 104 -8.77 30.26 2.30
C VAL A 104 -10.00 30.81 1.57
N THR A 105 -10.56 30.06 0.64
CA THR A 105 -11.72 30.47 -0.17
C THR A 105 -13.06 30.08 0.47
N ARG A 106 -13.09 28.98 1.22
CA ARG A 106 -14.28 28.45 1.90
C ARG A 106 -13.93 27.89 3.28
N VAL A 107 -14.80 28.13 4.24
CA VAL A 107 -14.79 27.55 5.59
C VAL A 107 -16.17 26.94 5.82
N ASN A 108 -16.21 25.67 6.21
CA ASN A 108 -17.45 24.89 6.35
C ASN A 108 -17.79 24.56 7.82
N THR A 109 -16.96 24.99 8.77
CA THR A 109 -17.05 24.59 10.18
C THR A 109 -16.52 25.70 11.10
N SER A 110 -16.67 25.51 12.42
CA SER A 110 -16.30 26.49 13.44
C SER A 110 -15.70 25.84 14.68
N LEU A 111 -15.04 26.65 15.52
CA LEU A 111 -14.50 26.21 16.81
C LEU A 111 -15.62 25.63 17.69
N GLY A 112 -15.37 24.48 18.32
CA GLY A 112 -16.35 23.76 19.14
C GLY A 112 -17.41 22.95 18.37
N ALA A 113 -17.48 23.06 17.04
CA ALA A 113 -18.38 22.24 16.24
C ALA A 113 -17.98 20.75 16.27
N GLY A 114 -18.97 19.87 16.10
CA GLY A 114 -18.74 18.45 15.81
C GLY A 114 -18.42 18.25 14.33
N ILE A 115 -17.44 17.40 14.02
CA ILE A 115 -17.02 17.06 12.66
C ILE A 115 -16.81 15.55 12.53
N SER A 116 -17.15 15.01 11.35
CA SER A 116 -16.96 13.60 11.00
C SER A 116 -15.66 13.39 10.23
N VAL A 117 -15.04 12.21 10.36
CA VAL A 117 -13.90 11.80 9.55
C VAL A 117 -14.15 12.01 8.04
N GLY A 118 -13.15 12.54 7.33
CA GLY A 118 -13.22 12.86 5.89
C GLY A 118 -14.01 14.13 5.52
N ALA A 119 -14.74 14.73 6.46
CA ALA A 119 -15.47 15.98 6.21
C ALA A 119 -14.50 17.15 5.98
N VAL A 120 -14.83 18.03 5.02
CA VAL A 120 -14.03 19.19 4.65
C VAL A 120 -14.30 20.34 5.62
N ALA A 121 -13.30 20.73 6.42
CA ALA A 121 -13.35 21.87 7.32
C ALA A 121 -13.13 23.20 6.59
N ALA A 122 -12.18 23.24 5.65
CA ALA A 122 -11.86 24.41 4.85
C ALA A 122 -11.28 24.03 3.47
N GLU A 123 -11.39 24.95 2.51
CA GLU A 123 -10.73 24.86 1.20
C GLU A 123 -9.82 26.08 0.99
N ILE A 124 -8.60 25.80 0.57
CA ILE A 124 -7.64 26.77 0.03
C ILE A 124 -7.95 26.97 -1.46
N GLU A 125 -7.62 28.14 -2.00
CA GLU A 125 -7.71 28.43 -3.44
C GLU A 125 -7.03 27.32 -4.27
N ASN A 126 -7.78 26.82 -5.26
CA ASN A 126 -7.46 25.62 -6.00
C ASN A 126 -7.92 25.63 -7.47
N ALA A 127 -8.23 26.80 -8.03
CA ALA A 127 -8.56 26.96 -9.44
C ALA A 127 -7.45 26.41 -10.37
N SER A 128 -6.18 26.67 -10.06
CA SER A 128 -5.00 26.15 -10.77
C SER A 128 -4.91 24.61 -10.72
N GLU A 129 -5.24 24.02 -9.59
CA GLU A 129 -5.16 22.58 -9.34
C GLU A 129 -6.32 21.85 -10.01
N ARG A 130 -7.52 22.44 -10.00
CA ARG A 130 -8.68 21.96 -10.78
C ARG A 130 -8.41 22.03 -12.29
N ALA A 131 -7.79 23.12 -12.76
CA ALA A 131 -7.37 23.24 -14.16
C ALA A 131 -6.30 22.19 -14.53
N ALA A 132 -5.32 21.93 -13.65
CA ALA A 132 -4.31 20.89 -13.85
C ALA A 132 -4.89 19.47 -13.84
N VAL A 133 -5.92 19.20 -13.02
CA VAL A 133 -6.67 17.93 -13.09
C VAL A 133 -7.38 17.80 -14.43
N LEU A 134 -8.14 18.81 -14.86
CA LEU A 134 -8.86 18.80 -16.14
C LEU A 134 -7.91 18.63 -17.35
N GLN A 135 -6.74 19.27 -17.31
CA GLN A 135 -5.69 19.11 -18.32
C GLN A 135 -5.13 17.68 -18.35
N ALA A 136 -4.94 17.06 -17.18
CA ALA A 136 -4.47 15.68 -17.08
C ALA A 136 -5.55 14.64 -17.47
N GLU A 137 -6.84 14.95 -17.28
CA GLU A 137 -7.97 14.15 -17.75
C GLU A 137 -8.02 14.17 -19.29
N GLY A 138 -8.01 15.35 -19.92
CA GLY A 138 -7.93 15.45 -21.39
C GLY A 138 -6.66 14.82 -21.99
N GLY A 139 -5.54 14.85 -21.26
CA GLY A 139 -4.31 14.13 -21.64
C GLY A 139 -4.44 12.60 -21.57
N LEU A 140 -5.21 12.08 -20.60
CA LEU A 140 -5.55 10.67 -20.50
C LEU A 140 -6.50 10.23 -21.60
N ASP A 141 -7.55 11.02 -21.88
CA ASP A 141 -8.52 10.73 -22.93
C ASP A 141 -7.85 10.70 -24.31
N ALA A 142 -6.95 11.65 -24.59
CA ALA A 142 -6.15 11.66 -25.82
C ALA A 142 -5.23 10.42 -25.94
N ALA A 143 -4.61 9.99 -24.84
CA ALA A 143 -3.79 8.77 -24.82
C ALA A 143 -4.64 7.50 -25.04
N GLN A 144 -5.84 7.43 -24.45
CA GLN A 144 -6.78 6.33 -24.65
C GLN A 144 -7.31 6.29 -26.09
N ALA A 145 -7.67 7.43 -26.67
CA ALA A 145 -8.09 7.52 -28.06
C ALA A 145 -6.98 7.09 -29.03
N ASN A 146 -5.71 7.44 -28.73
CA ASN A 146 -4.58 6.95 -29.53
C ASN A 146 -4.36 5.44 -29.36
N LEU A 147 -4.48 4.90 -28.14
CA LEU A 147 -4.42 3.45 -27.92
C LEU A 147 -5.55 2.72 -28.66
N ALA A 148 -6.78 3.23 -28.63
CA ALA A 148 -7.90 2.68 -29.39
C ALA A 148 -7.68 2.74 -30.90
N LYS A 149 -7.05 3.81 -31.42
CA LYS A 149 -6.65 3.94 -32.83
C LYS A 149 -5.56 2.94 -33.25
N VAL A 150 -4.66 2.55 -32.34
CA VAL A 150 -3.58 1.60 -32.61
C VAL A 150 -4.03 0.15 -32.41
N GLN A 151 -4.93 -0.13 -31.45
CA GLN A 151 -5.52 -1.46 -31.25
C GLN A 151 -6.68 -1.77 -32.21
N GLY A 152 -7.37 -0.76 -32.71
CA GLY A 152 -8.29 -0.92 -33.83
C GLY A 152 -7.53 -1.25 -35.10
N GLY A 153 -7.97 -2.26 -35.83
CA GLY A 153 -7.53 -2.51 -37.19
C GLY A 153 -7.87 -1.36 -38.14
N VAL A 154 -7.53 -1.51 -39.42
CA VAL A 154 -7.94 -0.56 -40.44
C VAL A 154 -9.46 -0.39 -40.46
N ARG A 155 -9.90 0.84 -40.78
CA ARG A 155 -11.31 1.17 -40.95
C ARG A 155 -11.97 0.25 -41.97
N ASP A 156 -13.28 0.06 -41.84
CA ASP A 156 -14.01 -0.94 -42.61
C ASP A 156 -13.96 -0.68 -44.14
N GLU A 157 -13.86 0.58 -44.59
CA GLU A 157 -13.66 0.91 -46.01
C GLU A 157 -12.30 0.42 -46.51
N GLN A 158 -11.27 0.50 -45.67
CA GLN A 158 -9.92 0.05 -46.01
C GLN A 158 -9.75 -1.46 -45.83
N ARG A 159 -10.52 -2.10 -44.95
CA ARG A 159 -10.62 -3.57 -44.89
C ARG A 159 -11.26 -4.12 -46.16
N SER A 160 -12.35 -3.51 -46.62
CA SER A 160 -13.03 -3.84 -47.88
C SER A 160 -12.08 -3.77 -49.09
N ILE A 161 -11.19 -2.77 -49.15
CA ILE A 161 -10.13 -2.69 -50.19
C ILE A 161 -9.13 -3.85 -50.09
N LEU A 162 -8.71 -4.25 -48.88
CA LEU A 162 -7.79 -5.38 -48.67
C LEU A 162 -8.45 -6.72 -49.01
N GLU A 163 -9.72 -6.92 -48.67
CA GLU A 163 -10.53 -8.09 -49.04
C GLU A 163 -10.73 -8.17 -50.56
N ALA A 164 -10.98 -7.03 -51.23
CA ALA A 164 -11.03 -6.96 -52.69
C ALA A 164 -9.69 -7.32 -53.34
N ASN A 165 -8.55 -6.88 -52.77
CA ASN A 165 -7.22 -7.25 -53.26
C ASN A 165 -6.95 -8.76 -53.12
N VAL A 166 -7.33 -9.38 -51.99
CA VAL A 166 -7.23 -10.85 -51.81
C VAL A 166 -8.13 -11.58 -52.82
N THR A 167 -9.33 -11.06 -53.08
CA THR A 167 -10.27 -11.62 -54.06
C THR A 167 -9.70 -11.57 -55.48
N ALA A 168 -9.15 -10.42 -55.89
CA ALA A 168 -8.50 -10.23 -57.19
C ALA A 168 -7.27 -11.13 -57.37
N ALA A 169 -6.41 -11.24 -56.35
CA ALA A 169 -5.24 -12.12 -56.39
C ALA A 169 -5.62 -13.62 -56.42
N THR A 170 -6.72 -14.00 -55.76
CA THR A 170 -7.26 -15.38 -55.82
C THR A 170 -7.76 -15.70 -57.23
N ALA A 171 -8.49 -14.80 -57.87
CA ALA A 171 -8.94 -14.97 -59.26
C ALA A 171 -7.77 -15.01 -60.26
N ALA A 172 -6.72 -14.22 -60.04
CA ALA A 172 -5.50 -14.24 -60.84
C ALA A 172 -4.78 -15.61 -60.75
N LEU A 173 -4.65 -16.18 -59.54
CA LEU A 173 -4.05 -17.50 -59.34
C LEU A 173 -4.85 -18.62 -60.04
N GLU A 174 -6.18 -18.57 -60.00
CA GLU A 174 -7.01 -19.60 -60.65
C GLU A 174 -6.99 -19.50 -62.18
N SER A 175 -6.89 -18.28 -62.71
CA SER A 175 -6.60 -18.04 -64.13
C SER A 175 -5.21 -18.57 -64.53
N ALA A 176 -4.19 -18.33 -63.69
CA ALA A 176 -2.84 -18.84 -63.91
C ALA A 176 -2.78 -20.38 -63.89
N ARG A 177 -3.52 -21.05 -62.99
CA ARG A 177 -3.69 -22.51 -62.97
C ARG A 177 -4.36 -23.05 -64.23
N SER A 178 -5.46 -22.44 -64.64
CA SER A 178 -6.20 -22.84 -65.85
C SER A 178 -5.33 -22.70 -67.11
N SER A 179 -4.55 -21.61 -67.20
CA SER A 179 -3.58 -21.38 -68.28
C SER A 179 -2.40 -22.37 -68.24
N ALA A 180 -1.88 -22.67 -67.05
CA ALA A 180 -0.80 -23.62 -66.86
C ALA A 180 -1.21 -25.05 -67.22
N LEU A 181 -2.41 -25.50 -66.81
CA LEU A 181 -2.99 -26.78 -67.20
C LEU A 181 -3.12 -26.90 -68.73
N SER A 182 -3.67 -25.87 -69.39
CA SER A 182 -3.80 -25.83 -70.86
C SER A 182 -2.44 -25.89 -71.56
N THR A 183 -1.44 -25.18 -71.03
CA THR A 183 -0.05 -25.20 -71.54
C THR A 183 0.58 -26.59 -71.40
N LEU A 184 0.33 -27.28 -70.28
CA LEU A 184 0.87 -28.60 -69.96
C LEU A 184 0.24 -29.69 -70.83
N LEU A 185 -1.09 -29.72 -70.96
CA LEU A 185 -1.78 -30.64 -71.87
C LEU A 185 -1.38 -30.40 -73.35
N SER A 186 -1.15 -29.14 -73.73
CA SER A 186 -0.60 -28.80 -75.05
C SER A 186 0.85 -29.29 -75.23
N ALA A 187 1.64 -29.34 -74.16
CA ALA A 187 3.01 -29.86 -74.20
C ALA A 187 3.02 -31.37 -74.45
N TYR A 188 2.21 -32.14 -73.70
CA TYR A 188 1.99 -33.57 -73.92
C TYR A 188 1.58 -33.85 -75.38
N ALA A 189 0.53 -33.18 -75.88
CA ALA A 189 0.05 -33.38 -77.25
C ALA A 189 1.10 -33.06 -78.32
N THR A 190 1.96 -32.06 -78.08
CA THR A 190 3.06 -31.69 -79.00
C THR A 190 4.19 -32.72 -78.95
N MET A 191 4.51 -33.26 -77.77
CA MET A 191 5.52 -34.31 -77.58
C MET A 191 5.06 -35.64 -78.18
N ASP A 192 3.84 -36.09 -77.87
CA ASP A 192 3.22 -37.30 -78.43
C ASP A 192 3.17 -37.27 -79.97
N SER A 193 2.55 -36.23 -80.54
CA SER A 193 2.50 -36.07 -82.00
C SER A 193 3.90 -35.96 -82.61
N GLY A 194 4.81 -35.26 -81.93
CA GLY A 194 6.19 -35.09 -82.40
C GLY A 194 7.01 -36.37 -82.44
N ILE A 195 6.75 -37.31 -81.52
CA ILE A 195 7.41 -38.62 -81.52
C ILE A 195 6.64 -39.62 -82.40
N LEU A 196 5.39 -39.92 -82.04
CA LEU A 196 4.61 -41.01 -82.67
C LEU A 196 4.22 -40.70 -84.12
N ALA A 197 3.84 -39.46 -84.45
CA ALA A 197 3.37 -39.13 -85.81
C ALA A 197 4.50 -38.70 -86.77
N THR A 198 5.66 -38.29 -86.26
CA THR A 198 6.80 -37.84 -87.10
C THR A 198 8.00 -38.76 -87.05
N THR A 199 8.54 -39.12 -85.87
CA THR A 199 9.80 -39.88 -85.80
C THR A 199 9.63 -41.39 -85.85
N ASP A 200 8.53 -41.95 -85.35
CA ASP A 200 8.31 -43.41 -85.36
C ASP A 200 8.19 -44.00 -86.77
N LYS A 201 7.84 -43.18 -87.78
CA LYS A 201 7.95 -43.50 -89.22
C LYS A 201 9.35 -43.96 -89.63
N LEU A 202 10.38 -43.52 -88.91
CA LEU A 202 11.79 -43.78 -89.20
C LEU A 202 12.30 -45.08 -88.55
N PHE A 203 11.45 -45.81 -87.82
CA PHE A 203 11.85 -47.01 -87.08
C PHE A 203 11.07 -48.27 -87.51
N THR A 204 11.68 -49.43 -87.32
CA THR A 204 10.99 -50.72 -87.29
C THR A 204 10.66 -51.08 -85.84
N ASN A 205 9.42 -51.55 -85.62
CA ASN A 205 8.85 -51.86 -84.32
C ASN A 205 8.96 -50.71 -83.28
N PRO A 206 8.57 -49.46 -83.64
CA PRO A 206 8.65 -48.31 -82.73
C PRO A 206 7.86 -48.50 -81.43
N GLY A 207 8.28 -47.80 -80.38
CA GLY A 207 7.60 -47.81 -79.07
C GLY A 207 7.77 -49.11 -78.27
N LYS A 208 8.69 -49.99 -78.69
CA LYS A 208 9.07 -51.20 -77.96
C LYS A 208 10.59 -51.30 -77.85
N THR A 209 11.06 -51.96 -76.79
CA THR A 209 12.48 -52.18 -76.53
C THR A 209 13.20 -52.78 -77.75
N GLY A 210 14.32 -52.18 -78.14
CA GLY A 210 15.05 -52.57 -79.35
C GLY A 210 14.42 -52.06 -80.64
N SER A 211 13.71 -50.92 -80.60
CA SER A 211 13.31 -50.17 -81.80
C SER A 211 14.52 -49.93 -82.70
N LYS A 212 14.42 -50.24 -84.01
CA LYS A 212 15.54 -50.13 -84.96
C LYS A 212 15.38 -49.00 -85.96
N PHE A 213 16.42 -48.20 -86.18
CA PHE A 213 16.35 -47.02 -87.04
C PHE A 213 16.60 -47.40 -88.51
N ASN A 214 15.61 -47.12 -89.37
CA ASN A 214 15.55 -47.63 -90.75
C ASN A 214 16.36 -46.80 -91.76
N ILE A 215 16.80 -45.60 -91.39
CA ILE A 215 17.51 -44.70 -92.30
C ILE A 215 19.01 -45.05 -92.31
N VAL A 216 19.53 -45.41 -93.47
CA VAL A 216 20.96 -45.68 -93.67
C VAL A 216 21.75 -44.38 -93.52
N THR A 217 22.69 -44.34 -92.58
CA THR A 217 23.60 -43.22 -92.37
C THR A 217 25.06 -43.65 -92.52
N SER A 218 25.97 -42.69 -92.66
CA SER A 218 27.42 -42.92 -92.59
C SER A 218 27.97 -43.05 -91.16
N ASP A 219 27.13 -42.99 -90.11
CA ASP A 219 27.53 -42.86 -88.71
C ASP A 219 26.77 -43.85 -87.81
N SER A 220 27.33 -45.05 -87.67
CA SER A 220 26.73 -46.13 -86.88
C SER A 220 26.64 -45.83 -85.37
N ARG A 221 27.44 -44.89 -84.84
CA ARG A 221 27.35 -44.47 -83.44
C ARG A 221 26.09 -43.65 -83.21
N LEU A 222 25.82 -42.70 -84.11
CA LEU A 222 24.61 -41.87 -84.08
C LEU A 222 23.33 -42.73 -84.21
N THR A 223 23.36 -43.79 -85.04
CA THR A 223 22.26 -44.77 -85.12
C THR A 223 22.00 -45.46 -83.78
N ILE A 224 23.03 -45.94 -83.07
CA ILE A 224 22.89 -46.58 -81.76
C ILE A 224 22.37 -45.59 -80.70
N GLU A 225 22.83 -44.33 -80.75
CA GLU A 225 22.40 -43.27 -79.83
C GLU A 225 20.93 -42.89 -80.04
N ILE A 226 20.47 -42.84 -81.29
CA ILE A 226 19.07 -42.65 -81.68
C ILE A 226 18.19 -43.79 -81.16
N GLU A 227 18.57 -45.06 -81.39
CA GLU A 227 17.81 -46.22 -80.91
C GLU A 227 17.70 -46.26 -79.39
N THR A 228 18.82 -46.03 -78.69
CA THR A 228 18.88 -45.98 -77.23
C THR A 228 18.02 -44.85 -76.66
N THR A 229 18.07 -43.67 -77.28
CA THR A 229 17.27 -42.51 -76.83
C THR A 229 15.78 -42.71 -77.13
N ARG A 230 15.41 -43.38 -78.24
CA ARG A 230 14.00 -43.66 -78.54
C ARG A 230 13.38 -44.61 -77.51
N ASP A 231 14.12 -45.62 -77.05
CA ASP A 231 13.66 -46.50 -75.97
C ASP A 231 13.41 -45.70 -74.67
N VAL A 232 14.26 -44.72 -74.34
CA VAL A 232 14.12 -43.83 -73.14
C VAL A 232 12.88 -42.93 -73.21
N LEU A 233 12.41 -42.49 -74.39
CA LEU A 233 11.20 -41.67 -74.51
C LEU A 233 9.89 -42.46 -74.31
N THR A 234 9.92 -43.79 -74.44
CA THR A 234 8.72 -44.64 -74.31
C THR A 234 8.04 -44.54 -72.93
N PRO A 235 8.75 -44.67 -71.78
CA PRO A 235 8.13 -44.49 -70.46
C PRO A 235 7.68 -43.06 -70.17
N TYR A 236 8.24 -42.04 -70.84
CA TYR A 236 7.80 -40.64 -70.71
C TYR A 236 6.41 -40.45 -71.31
N LEU A 237 6.25 -40.78 -72.60
CA LEU A 237 4.96 -40.73 -73.29
C LEU A 237 3.87 -41.55 -72.57
N ALA A 238 4.24 -42.72 -72.04
CA ALA A 238 3.33 -43.56 -71.27
C ALA A 238 2.91 -42.93 -69.91
N ARG A 239 3.74 -42.08 -69.29
CA ARG A 239 3.33 -41.32 -68.10
C ARG A 239 2.48 -40.11 -68.48
N GLU A 240 2.88 -39.35 -69.50
CA GLU A 240 2.14 -38.16 -69.96
C GLU A 240 0.68 -38.52 -70.29
N ALA A 241 0.47 -39.59 -71.07
CA ALA A 241 -0.86 -40.11 -71.41
C ALA A 241 -1.64 -40.72 -70.23
N ALA A 242 -0.96 -41.22 -69.19
CA ALA A 242 -1.63 -41.72 -67.98
C ALA A 242 -2.03 -40.59 -67.01
N ILE A 243 -1.29 -39.48 -67.03
CA ILE A 243 -1.57 -38.31 -66.18
C ILE A 243 -2.61 -37.39 -66.81
N SER A 244 -2.63 -37.23 -68.14
CA SER A 244 -3.55 -36.32 -68.85
C SER A 244 -5.01 -36.46 -68.43
N ASP A 245 -5.45 -37.70 -68.20
CA ASP A 245 -6.85 -38.04 -67.90
C ASP A 245 -7.24 -37.72 -66.43
N SER A 246 -6.27 -37.40 -65.58
CA SER A 246 -6.45 -37.15 -64.14
C SER A 246 -6.01 -35.75 -63.69
N LEU A 247 -5.37 -34.98 -64.57
CA LEU A 247 -4.76 -33.70 -64.23
C LEU A 247 -5.81 -32.57 -64.20
N THR A 248 -5.76 -31.73 -63.17
CA THR A 248 -6.74 -30.66 -62.92
C THR A 248 -6.07 -29.34 -62.53
N ALA A 249 -6.82 -28.24 -62.54
CA ALA A 249 -6.32 -26.92 -62.13
C ALA A 249 -5.85 -26.88 -60.66
N SER A 250 -6.35 -27.79 -59.81
CA SER A 250 -5.98 -27.95 -58.41
C SER A 250 -4.87 -28.99 -58.15
N SER A 251 -4.35 -29.67 -59.19
CA SER A 251 -3.18 -30.55 -59.09
C SER A 251 -1.89 -29.75 -58.84
N ASP A 252 -0.79 -30.42 -58.47
CA ASP A 252 0.53 -29.79 -58.39
C ASP A 252 1.14 -29.58 -59.79
N LEU A 253 0.60 -28.57 -60.48
CA LEU A 253 1.06 -28.15 -61.80
C LEU A 253 2.51 -27.63 -61.78
N ALA A 254 3.03 -27.17 -60.64
CA ALA A 254 4.40 -26.67 -60.56
C ALA A 254 5.42 -27.82 -60.64
N THR A 255 5.18 -28.90 -59.89
CA THR A 255 5.99 -30.12 -59.97
C THR A 255 5.82 -30.83 -61.31
N GLU A 256 4.59 -30.94 -61.83
CA GLU A 256 4.39 -31.61 -63.13
C GLU A 256 5.06 -30.84 -64.27
N ILE A 257 4.94 -29.51 -64.34
CA ILE A 257 5.63 -28.70 -65.37
C ILE A 257 7.16 -28.89 -65.30
N ALA A 258 7.75 -29.03 -64.10
CA ALA A 258 9.19 -29.28 -63.97
C ALA A 258 9.61 -30.65 -64.53
N THR A 259 8.75 -31.67 -64.36
CA THR A 259 8.92 -33.00 -64.95
C THR A 259 8.78 -32.93 -66.47
N THR A 260 7.67 -32.39 -66.99
CA THR A 260 7.43 -32.21 -68.44
C THR A 260 8.55 -31.41 -69.13
N GLN A 261 9.08 -30.36 -68.48
CA GLN A 261 10.22 -29.60 -69.01
C GLN A 261 11.49 -30.44 -69.17
N THR A 262 11.68 -31.50 -68.38
CA THR A 262 12.82 -32.42 -68.50
C THR A 262 12.62 -33.38 -69.67
N GLU A 263 11.40 -33.83 -69.88
CA GLU A 263 11.04 -34.79 -70.93
C GLU A 263 10.98 -34.15 -72.31
N VAL A 264 10.37 -32.97 -72.43
CA VAL A 264 10.37 -32.19 -73.67
C VAL A 264 11.81 -31.77 -74.07
N ARG A 265 12.72 -31.59 -73.10
CA ARG A 265 14.16 -31.43 -73.40
C ARG A 265 14.78 -32.71 -73.96
N ALA A 266 14.45 -33.88 -73.42
CA ALA A 266 14.91 -35.17 -73.93
C ALA A 266 14.37 -35.43 -75.35
N ALA A 267 13.08 -35.19 -75.60
CA ALA A 267 12.46 -35.31 -76.92
C ALA A 267 13.03 -34.31 -77.95
N ARG A 268 13.34 -33.07 -77.54
CA ARG A 268 14.04 -32.11 -78.39
C ARG A 268 15.46 -32.58 -78.73
N ASN A 269 16.22 -33.05 -77.75
CA ASN A 269 17.57 -33.58 -77.97
C ASN A 269 17.57 -34.82 -78.90
N PHE A 270 16.57 -35.69 -78.76
CA PHE A 270 16.34 -36.80 -79.67
C PHE A 270 16.08 -36.33 -81.11
N LEU A 271 15.28 -35.27 -81.30
CA LEU A 271 15.09 -34.68 -82.62
C LEU A 271 16.35 -34.00 -83.17
N ASP A 272 17.23 -33.45 -82.33
CA ASP A 272 18.56 -32.99 -82.76
C ASP A 272 19.43 -34.15 -83.29
N LEU A 273 19.38 -35.34 -82.65
CA LEU A 273 20.04 -36.55 -83.17
C LEU A 273 19.43 -37.00 -84.51
N ILE A 274 18.09 -37.05 -84.61
CA ILE A 274 17.38 -37.40 -85.85
C ILE A 274 17.72 -36.44 -87.00
N VAL A 275 17.72 -35.13 -86.74
CA VAL A 275 18.11 -34.10 -87.73
C VAL A 275 19.58 -34.29 -88.14
N SER A 276 20.48 -34.59 -87.20
CA SER A 276 21.89 -34.92 -87.49
C SER A 276 22.02 -36.16 -88.38
N ALA A 277 21.22 -37.20 -88.12
CA ALA A 277 21.22 -38.44 -88.90
C ALA A 277 20.64 -38.27 -90.30
N LEU A 278 19.57 -37.50 -90.45
CA LEU A 278 18.95 -37.19 -91.75
C LEU A 278 19.86 -36.33 -92.64
N ASN A 279 20.67 -35.42 -92.05
CA ASN A 279 21.72 -34.71 -92.79
C ASN A 279 22.91 -35.63 -93.20
N LYS A 280 23.08 -36.79 -92.55
CA LYS A 280 24.08 -37.82 -92.86
C LYS A 280 23.48 -39.02 -93.63
N ALA A 281 22.22 -38.95 -94.03
CA ALA A 281 21.50 -40.08 -94.61
C ALA A 281 21.90 -40.34 -96.07
N ILE A 282 22.00 -41.61 -96.42
CA ILE A 282 22.32 -42.08 -97.77
C ILE A 282 21.03 -42.63 -98.40
N PRO A 283 20.61 -42.15 -99.58
CA PRO A 283 19.44 -42.67 -100.27
C PRO A 283 19.53 -44.18 -100.50
N SER A 284 18.44 -44.89 -100.19
CA SER A 284 18.38 -46.36 -100.18
C SER A 284 16.98 -46.84 -100.56
N PRO A 285 16.77 -48.15 -100.81
CA PRO A 285 15.43 -48.71 -101.02
C PRO A 285 14.45 -48.48 -99.86
N ALA A 286 14.95 -48.19 -98.65
CA ALA A 286 14.12 -47.85 -97.48
C ALA A 286 13.71 -46.37 -97.43
N ALA A 287 14.50 -45.46 -98.03
CA ALA A 287 14.19 -44.03 -98.07
C ALA A 287 14.87 -43.34 -99.28
N SER A 288 14.06 -42.76 -100.16
CA SER A 288 14.53 -41.91 -101.26
C SER A 288 15.01 -40.54 -100.78
N SER A 289 15.79 -39.83 -101.60
CA SER A 289 16.25 -38.46 -101.30
C SER A 289 15.11 -37.49 -101.04
N ALA A 290 13.98 -37.63 -101.73
CA ALA A 290 12.77 -36.83 -101.49
C ALA A 290 12.17 -37.10 -100.11
N GLN A 291 12.04 -38.37 -99.71
CA GLN A 291 11.54 -38.75 -98.39
C GLN A 291 12.47 -38.27 -97.27
N ILE A 292 13.80 -38.40 -97.44
CA ILE A 292 14.80 -37.89 -96.49
C ILE A 292 14.64 -36.37 -96.30
N ALA A 293 14.43 -35.62 -97.39
CA ALA A 293 14.18 -34.17 -97.30
C ALA A 293 12.86 -33.83 -96.59
N THR A 294 11.78 -34.59 -96.83
CA THR A 294 10.51 -34.44 -96.10
C THR A 294 10.69 -34.73 -94.61
N TYR A 295 11.31 -35.85 -94.23
CA TYR A 295 11.56 -36.20 -92.83
C TYR A 295 12.46 -35.17 -92.13
N LEU A 296 13.45 -34.62 -92.82
CA LEU A 296 14.31 -33.56 -92.28
C LEU A 296 13.53 -32.28 -91.99
N ALA A 297 12.60 -31.90 -92.88
CA ALA A 297 11.71 -30.76 -92.67
C ALA A 297 10.72 -31.00 -91.52
N GLU A 298 10.05 -32.17 -91.48
CA GLU A 298 9.14 -32.55 -90.39
C GLU A 298 9.86 -32.55 -89.03
N ALA A 299 11.01 -33.22 -88.90
CA ALA A 299 11.77 -33.28 -87.66
C ALA A 299 12.27 -31.90 -87.20
N THR A 300 12.70 -31.04 -88.13
CA THR A 300 13.13 -29.67 -87.84
C THR A 300 11.97 -28.80 -87.36
N ALA A 301 10.77 -28.96 -87.94
CA ALA A 301 9.56 -28.29 -87.51
C ALA A 301 9.17 -28.71 -86.08
N VAL A 302 9.06 -30.02 -85.81
CA VAL A 302 8.73 -30.54 -84.47
C VAL A 302 9.74 -30.08 -83.42
N ARG A 303 11.05 -30.13 -83.71
CA ARG A 303 12.10 -29.63 -82.79
C ARG A 303 11.88 -28.16 -82.43
N THR A 304 11.47 -27.35 -83.41
CA THR A 304 11.16 -25.93 -83.22
C THR A 304 9.93 -25.78 -82.34
N SER A 305 8.86 -26.55 -82.58
CA SER A 305 7.67 -26.59 -81.72
C SER A 305 8.00 -26.96 -80.28
N LEU A 306 8.77 -28.02 -80.01
CA LEU A 306 9.18 -28.39 -78.65
C LEU A 306 10.02 -27.29 -77.96
N THR A 307 10.79 -26.51 -78.73
CA THR A 307 11.55 -25.37 -78.20
C THR A 307 10.63 -24.22 -77.81
N SER A 308 9.56 -23.96 -78.57
CA SER A 308 8.47 -23.07 -78.16
C SER A 308 7.71 -23.60 -76.95
N THR A 309 7.42 -24.91 -76.88
CA THR A 309 6.76 -25.57 -75.75
C THR A 309 7.55 -25.41 -74.44
N LEU A 310 8.87 -25.60 -74.46
CA LEU A 310 9.72 -25.33 -73.28
C LEU A 310 9.66 -23.86 -72.84
N SER A 311 9.52 -22.95 -73.79
CA SER A 311 9.41 -21.51 -73.51
C SER A 311 8.05 -21.17 -72.88
N ALA A 312 6.96 -21.78 -73.37
CA ALA A 312 5.62 -21.65 -72.81
C ALA A 312 5.51 -22.26 -71.41
N LEU A 313 6.04 -23.48 -71.20
CA LEU A 313 6.10 -24.14 -69.89
C LEU A 313 6.87 -23.29 -68.87
N SER A 314 8.00 -22.68 -69.26
CA SER A 314 8.75 -21.75 -68.41
C SER A 314 7.93 -20.52 -68.03
N GLY A 315 7.21 -19.92 -68.98
CA GLY A 315 6.27 -18.82 -68.73
C GLY A 315 5.12 -19.20 -67.80
N ALA A 316 4.58 -20.42 -67.92
CA ALA A 316 3.54 -20.94 -67.03
C ALA A 316 4.05 -21.10 -65.58
N THR A 317 5.26 -21.64 -65.37
CA THR A 317 5.90 -21.69 -64.04
C THR A 317 6.07 -20.30 -63.43
N GLN A 318 6.53 -19.33 -64.22
CA GLN A 318 6.71 -17.94 -63.76
C GLN A 318 5.37 -17.29 -63.38
N ASN A 319 4.32 -17.47 -64.19
CA ASN A 319 2.99 -16.92 -63.93
C ASN A 319 2.33 -17.51 -62.69
N LEU A 320 2.44 -18.82 -62.47
CA LEU A 320 1.98 -19.50 -61.24
C LEU A 320 2.70 -18.93 -60.00
N SER A 321 4.04 -18.86 -60.04
CA SER A 321 4.86 -18.37 -58.93
C SER A 321 4.55 -16.89 -58.58
N ALA A 322 4.41 -16.04 -59.60
CA ALA A 322 4.04 -14.63 -59.44
C ALA A 322 2.63 -14.47 -58.85
N SER A 323 1.64 -15.24 -59.34
CA SER A 323 0.26 -15.17 -58.86
C SER A 323 0.10 -15.68 -57.43
N GLN A 324 0.79 -16.76 -57.08
CA GLN A 324 0.85 -17.27 -55.70
C GLN A 324 1.48 -16.24 -54.75
N SER A 325 2.62 -15.66 -55.16
CA SER A 325 3.30 -14.61 -54.39
C SER A 325 2.42 -13.37 -54.18
N ALA A 326 1.67 -12.95 -55.20
CA ALA A 326 0.73 -11.84 -55.11
C ALA A 326 -0.42 -12.12 -54.14
N LEU A 327 -0.96 -13.35 -54.13
CA LEU A 327 -1.99 -13.77 -53.18
C LEU A 327 -1.48 -13.79 -51.73
N ASP A 328 -0.28 -14.29 -51.50
CA ASP A 328 0.29 -14.34 -50.15
C ASP A 328 0.68 -12.95 -49.62
N VAL A 329 1.09 -12.02 -50.49
CA VAL A 329 1.24 -10.59 -50.15
C VAL A 329 -0.12 -9.96 -49.84
N ALA A 330 -1.15 -10.17 -50.66
CA ALA A 330 -2.48 -9.62 -50.42
C ALA A 330 -3.07 -10.12 -49.09
N ARG A 331 -2.89 -11.41 -48.77
CA ARG A 331 -3.33 -12.01 -47.50
C ARG A 331 -2.60 -11.41 -46.30
N LYS A 332 -1.28 -11.26 -46.34
CA LYS A 332 -0.49 -10.64 -45.26
C LYS A 332 -0.85 -9.17 -45.05
N ASN A 333 -1.15 -8.44 -46.13
CA ASN A 333 -1.62 -7.06 -46.03
C ASN A 333 -3.01 -6.97 -45.38
N LEU A 334 -3.92 -7.91 -45.67
CA LEU A 334 -5.21 -8.02 -44.99
C LEU A 334 -5.04 -8.39 -43.51
N GLU A 335 -4.20 -9.37 -43.20
CA GLU A 335 -3.88 -9.82 -41.83
C GLU A 335 -3.36 -8.66 -40.97
N GLN A 336 -2.31 -7.97 -41.43
CA GLN A 336 -1.77 -6.78 -40.77
C GLN A 336 -2.81 -5.66 -40.65
N GLY A 337 -3.68 -5.50 -41.65
CA GLY A 337 -4.80 -4.56 -41.59
C GLY A 337 -5.82 -4.92 -40.51
N VAL A 338 -6.07 -6.20 -40.25
CA VAL A 338 -7.04 -6.67 -39.25
C VAL A 338 -6.48 -6.64 -37.83
N THR A 339 -5.20 -6.97 -37.62
CA THR A 339 -4.59 -7.06 -36.28
C THR A 339 -4.34 -5.72 -35.58
N GLY A 340 -4.35 -4.61 -36.33
CA GLY A 340 -3.98 -3.28 -35.82
C GLY A 340 -2.49 -2.99 -35.94
N GLY A 341 -2.01 -1.99 -35.19
CA GLY A 341 -0.60 -1.62 -35.13
C GLY A 341 0.28 -2.73 -34.53
N GLN A 342 1.60 -2.62 -34.69
CA GLN A 342 2.52 -3.66 -34.23
C GLN A 342 2.46 -3.84 -32.70
N PRO A 343 2.82 -5.01 -32.15
CA PRO A 343 2.86 -5.23 -30.70
C PRO A 343 3.64 -4.15 -29.93
N GLU A 344 4.71 -3.62 -30.55
CA GLU A 344 5.53 -2.52 -30.09
C GLU A 344 4.76 -1.19 -30.03
N ASP A 345 3.97 -0.87 -31.06
CA ASP A 345 3.11 0.32 -31.10
C ASP A 345 2.03 0.26 -30.01
N VAL A 346 1.40 -0.91 -29.85
CA VAL A 346 0.40 -1.17 -28.81
C VAL A 346 1.03 -1.04 -27.42
N ALA A 347 2.25 -1.55 -27.23
CA ALA A 347 2.99 -1.41 -25.98
C ALA A 347 3.35 0.06 -25.67
N ALA A 348 3.81 0.81 -26.67
CA ALA A 348 4.11 2.24 -26.54
C ALA A 348 2.85 3.06 -26.22
N ALA A 349 1.73 2.80 -26.88
CA ALA A 349 0.45 3.46 -26.59
C ALA A 349 -0.08 3.13 -25.19
N ARG A 350 0.07 1.87 -24.73
CA ARG A 350 -0.24 1.48 -23.33
C ARG A 350 0.66 2.19 -22.31
N ALA A 351 1.94 2.37 -22.63
CA ALA A 351 2.86 3.13 -21.78
C ALA A 351 2.45 4.62 -21.69
N ALA A 352 2.02 5.23 -22.80
CA ALA A 352 1.49 6.60 -22.82
C ALA A 352 0.23 6.75 -21.96
N VAL A 353 -0.73 5.81 -22.05
CA VAL A 353 -1.90 5.78 -21.16
C VAL A 353 -1.49 5.69 -19.69
N LYS A 354 -0.54 4.80 -19.34
CA LYS A 354 -0.03 4.66 -17.97
C LYS A 354 0.69 5.93 -17.47
N GLN A 355 1.41 6.64 -18.35
CA GLN A 355 2.02 7.93 -18.05
C GLN A 355 0.96 9.00 -17.77
N ALA A 356 -0.08 9.09 -18.60
CA ALA A 356 -1.19 10.03 -18.41
C ALA A 356 -1.99 9.75 -17.13
N GLN A 357 -2.24 8.47 -16.80
CA GLN A 357 -2.81 8.05 -15.51
C GLN A 357 -1.95 8.52 -14.32
N GLY A 358 -0.62 8.42 -14.43
CA GLY A 358 0.31 8.93 -13.42
C GLY A 358 0.26 10.45 -13.26
N GLY A 359 0.19 11.18 -14.37
CA GLY A 359 -0.02 12.63 -14.38
C GLY A 359 -1.33 13.06 -13.72
N LEU A 360 -2.43 12.36 -14.02
CA LEU A 360 -3.74 12.58 -13.42
C LEU A 360 -3.75 12.29 -11.92
N ALA A 361 -3.12 11.19 -11.49
CA ALA A 361 -2.98 10.88 -10.07
C ALA A 361 -2.18 11.96 -9.32
N ALA A 362 -1.09 12.47 -9.91
CA ALA A 362 -0.31 13.57 -9.34
C ALA A 362 -1.10 14.89 -9.28
N ALA A 363 -1.86 15.23 -10.33
CA ALA A 363 -2.72 16.42 -10.34
C ALA A 363 -3.82 16.34 -9.26
N ARG A 364 -4.50 15.20 -9.15
CA ARG A 364 -5.55 14.96 -8.14
C ARG A 364 -4.97 14.99 -6.71
N ALA A 365 -3.78 14.43 -6.48
CA ALA A 365 -3.10 14.53 -5.19
C ALA A 365 -2.73 15.98 -4.83
N ASN A 366 -2.31 16.79 -5.81
CA ASN A 366 -2.00 18.21 -5.59
C ASN A 366 -3.25 19.07 -5.37
N LEU A 367 -4.42 18.69 -5.92
CA LEU A 367 -5.72 19.27 -5.60
C LEU A 367 -6.14 18.91 -4.17
N GLU A 368 -6.02 17.65 -3.77
CA GLU A 368 -6.44 17.18 -2.44
C GLU A 368 -5.68 17.90 -1.31
N LYS A 369 -4.41 18.27 -1.52
CA LYS A 369 -3.60 19.10 -0.59
C LYS A 369 -4.13 20.52 -0.35
N THR A 370 -5.12 20.98 -1.11
CA THR A 370 -5.82 22.26 -0.88
C THR A 370 -7.06 22.10 0.01
N ILE A 371 -7.46 20.87 0.33
CA ILE A 371 -8.70 20.54 1.02
C ILE A 371 -8.38 20.07 2.45
N ILE A 372 -8.69 20.90 3.44
CA ILE A 372 -8.43 20.58 4.85
C ILE A 372 -9.57 19.72 5.38
N ARG A 373 -9.29 18.43 5.64
CA ARG A 373 -10.26 17.46 6.18
C ARG A 373 -9.98 17.05 7.61
N ALA A 374 -11.02 16.62 8.33
CA ALA A 374 -10.88 15.96 9.62
C ALA A 374 -10.37 14.51 9.46
N PRO A 375 -9.25 14.12 10.11
CA PRO A 375 -8.70 12.75 10.03
C PRO A 375 -9.38 11.77 10.99
N ILE A 376 -10.12 12.28 12.00
CA ILE A 376 -10.94 11.53 12.94
C ILE A 376 -12.27 12.26 13.13
N SER A 377 -13.31 11.54 13.58
CA SER A 377 -14.54 12.18 14.07
C SER A 377 -14.34 12.72 15.49
N GLY A 378 -14.92 13.88 15.80
CA GLY A 378 -14.82 14.49 17.13
C GLY A 378 -15.31 15.93 17.16
N THR A 379 -14.88 16.67 18.18
CA THR A 379 -15.11 18.12 18.31
C THR A 379 -13.87 18.91 17.94
N ILE A 380 -14.06 20.10 17.38
CA ILE A 380 -12.98 20.99 16.95
C ILE A 380 -12.44 21.78 18.14
N ASN A 381 -11.29 21.36 18.67
CA ASN A 381 -10.60 22.00 19.80
C ASN A 381 -9.78 23.22 19.38
N SER A 382 -9.25 23.23 18.16
CA SER A 382 -8.59 24.40 17.57
C SER A 382 -8.94 24.51 16.09
N PHE A 383 -9.14 25.75 15.63
CA PHE A 383 -9.34 26.05 14.22
C PHE A 383 -8.87 27.48 13.97
N SER A 384 -7.78 27.62 13.22
CA SER A 384 -7.06 28.88 13.02
C SER A 384 -7.39 29.58 11.70
N LEU A 385 -8.31 29.02 10.90
CA LEU A 385 -8.66 29.49 9.57
C LEU A 385 -9.95 30.29 9.54
N LYS A 386 -9.92 31.46 8.89
CA LYS A 386 -11.08 32.23 8.45
C LYS A 386 -11.04 32.42 6.94
N ARG A 387 -12.19 32.71 6.35
CA ARG A 387 -12.31 33.00 4.91
C ARG A 387 -11.52 34.26 4.58
N GLY A 388 -10.61 34.18 3.62
CA GLY A 388 -9.72 35.26 3.21
C GLY A 388 -8.31 35.22 3.83
N ASP A 389 -8.07 34.41 4.88
CA ASP A 389 -6.75 34.26 5.49
C ASP A 389 -5.75 33.60 4.51
N TYR A 390 -4.46 33.91 4.65
CA TYR A 390 -3.38 33.24 3.92
C TYR A 390 -2.68 32.19 4.78
N VAL A 391 -2.75 30.93 4.36
CA VAL A 391 -2.16 29.77 5.04
C VAL A 391 -0.75 29.53 4.51
N GLN A 392 0.17 29.14 5.39
CA GLN A 392 1.49 28.64 5.01
C GLN A 392 1.58 27.12 5.19
N MET A 393 2.30 26.46 4.29
CA MET A 393 2.64 25.04 4.40
C MET A 393 3.25 24.70 5.76
N THR A 394 2.88 23.55 6.32
CA THR A 394 3.19 23.04 7.68
C THR A 394 2.50 23.76 8.85
N ALA A 395 1.80 24.87 8.65
CA ALA A 395 1.06 25.54 9.72
C ALA A 395 -0.07 24.62 10.27
N PRO A 396 -0.27 24.54 11.59
CA PRO A 396 -1.41 23.83 12.18
C PRO A 396 -2.71 24.61 11.94
N VAL A 397 -3.69 23.96 11.31
CA VAL A 397 -4.94 24.59 10.82
C VAL A 397 -6.20 24.12 11.55
N LEU A 398 -6.19 22.88 12.04
CA LEU A 398 -7.35 22.22 12.64
C LEU A 398 -6.87 21.18 13.65
N THR A 399 -7.36 21.23 14.89
CA THR A 399 -7.23 20.13 15.87
C THR A 399 -8.61 19.56 16.16
N VAL A 400 -8.80 18.28 15.86
CA VAL A 400 -10.01 17.52 16.20
C VAL A 400 -9.69 16.57 17.35
N ALA A 401 -10.55 16.51 18.36
CA ALA A 401 -10.41 15.62 19.50
C ALA A 401 -11.73 14.93 19.83
N ASN A 402 -11.68 13.67 20.26
CA ASN A 402 -12.84 12.97 20.81
C ASN A 402 -13.01 13.35 22.29
N ASN A 403 -13.62 14.51 22.56
CA ASN A 403 -13.91 14.93 23.93
C ASN A 403 -15.00 14.08 24.62
N GLY A 404 -15.62 13.12 23.92
CA GLY A 404 -16.49 12.09 24.53
C GLY A 404 -15.72 10.94 25.20
N SER A 405 -14.41 10.84 25.00
CA SER A 405 -13.55 9.80 25.59
C SER A 405 -12.28 10.46 26.13
N LEU A 406 -12.33 10.89 27.40
CA LEU A 406 -11.21 11.51 28.09
C LEU A 406 -10.38 10.48 28.88
N GLU A 407 -9.10 10.80 29.06
CA GLU A 407 -8.21 10.14 30.00
C GLU A 407 -7.43 11.22 30.79
N VAL A 408 -6.82 10.84 31.91
CA VAL A 408 -5.91 11.70 32.66
C VAL A 408 -4.50 11.13 32.57
N VAL A 409 -3.56 11.95 32.11
CA VAL A 409 -2.13 11.64 32.06
C VAL A 409 -1.47 12.24 33.30
N THR A 410 -0.84 11.41 34.12
CA THR A 410 -0.08 11.83 35.30
C THR A 410 1.31 11.19 35.32
N TYR A 411 2.22 11.72 36.15
CA TYR A 411 3.62 11.32 36.18
C TYR A 411 4.06 10.99 37.60
N ILE A 412 4.42 9.73 37.84
CA ILE A 412 4.79 9.20 39.16
C ILE A 412 6.28 8.86 39.24
N SER A 413 6.87 8.90 40.43
CA SER A 413 8.23 8.41 40.66
C SER A 413 8.28 6.88 40.63
N GLU A 414 9.43 6.31 40.28
CA GLU A 414 9.63 4.85 40.17
C GLU A 414 9.22 4.10 41.46
N ASN A 415 9.57 4.63 42.63
CA ASN A 415 9.20 4.03 43.93
C ASN A 415 7.68 3.97 44.12
N ASN A 416 6.94 5.01 43.71
CA ASN A 416 5.48 5.03 43.79
C ASN A 416 4.84 4.13 42.70
N ALA A 417 5.48 3.95 41.55
CA ALA A 417 5.01 3.05 40.49
C ALA A 417 4.99 1.58 40.92
N ARG A 418 5.84 1.19 41.87
CA ARG A 418 5.83 -0.15 42.49
C ARG A 418 4.64 -0.38 43.44
N GLU A 419 3.92 0.68 43.82
CA GLU A 419 2.70 0.63 44.67
C GLU A 419 1.40 0.86 43.86
N VAL A 420 1.47 0.91 42.52
CA VAL A 420 0.36 1.20 41.60
C VAL A 420 0.25 0.12 40.50
N SER A 421 -0.97 -0.30 40.18
CA SER A 421 -1.28 -1.37 39.22
C SER A 421 -2.36 -0.96 38.21
N VAL A 422 -2.34 -1.59 37.03
CA VAL A 422 -3.40 -1.44 36.02
C VAL A 422 -4.72 -2.03 36.56
N GLY A 423 -5.84 -1.36 36.30
CA GLY A 423 -7.17 -1.69 36.83
C GLY A 423 -7.48 -1.10 38.21
N GLN A 424 -6.51 -0.51 38.91
CA GLN A 424 -6.71 0.10 40.23
C GLN A 424 -7.66 1.31 40.15
N PRO A 425 -8.60 1.47 41.09
CA PRO A 425 -9.53 2.60 41.10
C PRO A 425 -8.83 3.91 41.52
N VAL A 426 -9.28 5.02 40.92
CA VAL A 426 -8.68 6.35 41.07
C VAL A 426 -9.77 7.40 41.25
N THR A 427 -9.59 8.30 42.21
CA THR A 427 -10.47 9.48 42.40
C THR A 427 -9.87 10.68 41.68
N ILE A 428 -10.67 11.38 40.88
CA ILE A 428 -10.24 12.49 40.00
C ILE A 428 -11.12 13.71 40.29
N GLU A 429 -10.86 14.38 41.42
CA GLU A 429 -11.69 15.45 42.00
C GLU A 429 -13.21 15.10 42.09
N LYS A 430 -13.98 15.44 41.04
CA LYS A 430 -15.44 15.23 40.94
C LYS A 430 -15.83 14.01 40.09
N ALA A 431 -14.84 13.34 39.50
CA ALA A 431 -14.99 12.15 38.67
C ALA A 431 -14.26 10.95 39.29
N SER A 432 -14.47 9.78 38.69
CA SER A 432 -13.74 8.55 39.02
C SER A 432 -13.05 8.01 37.77
N GLY A 433 -12.07 7.14 37.96
CA GLY A 433 -11.40 6.46 36.86
C GLY A 433 -10.69 5.20 37.31
N VAL A 434 -10.03 4.56 36.36
CA VAL A 434 -9.20 3.38 36.58
C VAL A 434 -7.86 3.55 35.86
N VAL A 435 -6.77 3.07 36.45
CA VAL A 435 -5.46 3.05 35.78
C VAL A 435 -5.57 2.15 34.54
N THR A 436 -5.53 2.74 33.35
CA THR A 436 -5.63 2.01 32.06
C THR A 436 -4.26 1.64 31.50
N ARG A 437 -3.22 2.40 31.84
CA ARG A 437 -1.85 2.11 31.37
C ARG A 437 -0.81 2.71 32.31
N ILE A 438 0.26 1.97 32.55
CA ILE A 438 1.50 2.45 33.16
C ILE A 438 2.58 2.29 32.08
N ALA A 439 3.41 3.31 31.86
CA ALA A 439 4.48 3.22 30.88
C ALA A 439 5.56 2.21 31.34
N PRO A 440 6.07 1.34 30.46
CA PRO A 440 7.08 0.34 30.83
C PRO A 440 8.49 0.92 30.98
N ALA A 441 8.66 2.23 30.83
CA ALA A 441 9.94 2.93 30.83
C ALA A 441 9.86 4.26 31.58
N LEU A 442 10.99 4.66 32.15
CA LEU A 442 11.18 5.95 32.80
C LEU A 442 11.46 7.03 31.74
N ASP A 443 10.82 8.19 31.85
CA ASP A 443 11.18 9.38 31.07
C ASP A 443 12.63 9.80 31.39
N PRO A 444 13.53 9.87 30.38
CA PRO A 444 14.93 10.17 30.60
C PRO A 444 15.18 11.61 31.08
N VAL A 445 14.25 12.54 30.83
CA VAL A 445 14.31 13.94 31.24
C VAL A 445 13.66 14.14 32.61
N THR A 446 12.37 13.76 32.77
CA THR A 446 11.64 14.07 34.02
C THR A 446 11.88 13.06 35.15
N LYS A 447 12.51 11.92 34.88
CA LYS A 447 12.73 10.80 35.82
C LYS A 447 11.44 10.31 36.49
N LYS A 448 10.35 10.29 35.72
CA LYS A 448 9.03 9.80 36.11
C LYS A 448 8.50 8.79 35.10
N ILE A 449 7.51 8.01 35.53
CA ILE A 449 6.76 7.06 34.71
C ILE A 449 5.40 7.70 34.38
N GLU A 450 5.05 7.73 33.10
CA GLU A 450 3.72 8.16 32.64
C GLU A 450 2.67 7.12 33.04
N VAL A 451 1.56 7.58 33.61
CA VAL A 451 0.39 6.77 33.93
C VAL A 451 -0.85 7.40 33.31
N ARG A 452 -1.62 6.59 32.58
CA ARG A 452 -2.90 6.97 32.00
C ARG A 452 -4.04 6.36 32.79
N ILE A 453 -5.05 7.17 33.03
CA ILE A 453 -6.22 6.84 33.84
C ILE A 453 -7.46 7.10 32.98
N GLY A 454 -8.21 6.05 32.66
CA GLY A 454 -9.47 6.18 31.93
C GLY A 454 -10.52 6.85 32.81
N VAL A 455 -11.16 7.90 32.31
CA VAL A 455 -12.17 8.67 33.06
C VAL A 455 -13.55 8.04 32.90
N ASN A 456 -14.15 7.63 34.01
CA ASN A 456 -15.54 7.19 34.07
C ASN A 456 -16.46 8.39 34.34
N ASN A 457 -17.44 8.62 33.46
CA ASN A 457 -18.35 9.78 33.48
C ASN A 457 -17.61 11.14 33.45
N PRO A 458 -17.03 11.56 32.31
CA PRO A 458 -16.23 12.79 32.17
C PRO A 458 -17.00 14.14 32.31
N LYS A 459 -18.21 14.14 32.89
CA LYS A 459 -19.04 15.35 33.02
C LYS A 459 -18.37 16.40 33.89
N GLY A 460 -18.09 17.57 33.31
CA GLY A 460 -17.45 18.70 34.01
C GLY A 460 -15.92 18.69 33.97
N LEU A 461 -15.30 17.75 33.23
CA LEU A 461 -13.87 17.79 32.90
C LEU A 461 -13.66 18.34 31.48
N ILE A 462 -12.60 19.11 31.29
CA ILE A 462 -12.26 19.77 30.02
C ILE A 462 -10.90 19.25 29.52
N ASN A 463 -10.77 18.95 28.23
CA ASN A 463 -9.48 18.58 27.63
C ASN A 463 -8.48 19.75 27.78
N GLY A 464 -7.30 19.48 28.34
CA GLY A 464 -6.30 20.48 28.76
C GLY A 464 -6.40 20.95 30.22
N GLN A 465 -7.39 20.48 30.99
CA GLN A 465 -7.53 20.82 32.41
C GLN A 465 -6.52 20.05 33.28
N SER A 466 -5.80 20.75 34.16
CA SER A 466 -5.06 20.11 35.26
C SER A 466 -6.02 19.72 36.39
N VAL A 467 -5.91 18.50 36.90
CA VAL A 467 -6.74 17.94 37.97
C VAL A 467 -5.92 17.22 39.04
N LEU A 468 -6.40 17.22 40.28
CA LEU A 468 -5.84 16.41 41.35
C LEU A 468 -6.36 14.97 41.31
N VAL A 469 -5.42 14.04 41.31
CA VAL A 469 -5.62 12.60 41.14
C VAL A 469 -5.20 11.89 42.43
N SER A 470 -6.08 11.11 43.03
CA SER A 470 -5.79 10.35 44.25
C SER A 470 -5.88 8.85 43.97
N ILE A 471 -4.74 8.17 44.07
CA ILE A 471 -4.64 6.71 43.93
C ILE A 471 -4.52 6.09 45.33
N VAL A 472 -5.40 5.15 45.68
CA VAL A 472 -5.32 4.44 46.97
C VAL A 472 -4.17 3.42 46.89
N ARG A 473 -3.05 3.69 47.60
CA ARG A 473 -1.85 2.85 47.57
C ARG A 473 -2.17 1.42 48.03
N THR A 474 -2.07 0.47 47.12
CA THR A 474 -2.10 -0.96 47.46
C THR A 474 -0.72 -1.39 47.91
N ARG A 475 -0.38 -1.11 49.18
CA ARG A 475 0.70 -1.85 49.83
C ARG A 475 0.25 -3.29 50.01
N SER A 476 0.68 -4.17 49.11
CA SER A 476 0.84 -5.58 49.45
C SER A 476 1.81 -5.64 50.64
N VAL A 477 1.33 -6.12 51.79
CA VAL A 477 2.14 -6.27 53.02
C VAL A 477 3.02 -7.52 52.88
N SER A 478 3.89 -7.49 51.87
CA SER A 478 4.84 -8.55 51.52
C SER A 478 6.10 -8.41 52.39
N GLY A 479 5.90 -8.54 53.70
CA GLY A 479 6.90 -8.33 54.74
C GLY A 479 6.24 -7.74 56.00
N ASP A 480 6.48 -8.37 57.15
CA ASP A 480 6.07 -7.91 58.48
C ASP A 480 4.57 -7.64 58.68
N ALA A 481 3.74 -8.67 58.50
CA ALA A 481 2.37 -8.75 59.05
C ALA A 481 2.32 -8.85 60.61
N THR A 482 3.34 -8.31 61.27
CA THR A 482 3.65 -8.42 62.71
C THR A 482 3.92 -7.06 63.36
N ARG A 483 4.13 -5.99 62.57
CA ARG A 483 4.48 -4.65 63.07
C ARG A 483 3.27 -3.79 63.40
N ILE A 484 2.74 -3.98 64.61
CA ILE A 484 1.72 -3.11 65.19
C ILE A 484 2.24 -1.66 65.21
N THR A 485 1.48 -0.72 64.64
CA THR A 485 1.82 0.71 64.61
C THR A 485 0.63 1.56 65.05
N ILE A 486 0.74 2.27 66.17
CA ILE A 486 -0.35 3.03 66.80
C ILE A 486 -0.02 4.54 66.89
N PRO A 487 -1.00 5.44 67.08
CA PRO A 487 -0.71 6.86 67.32
C PRO A 487 0.12 7.05 68.60
N ILE A 488 1.04 8.01 68.62
CA ILE A 488 1.84 8.28 69.84
C ILE A 488 0.96 8.72 71.02
N ALA A 489 -0.19 9.36 70.75
CA ALA A 489 -1.16 9.74 71.77
C ALA A 489 -1.80 8.54 72.49
N ALA A 490 -1.87 7.36 71.86
CA ALA A 490 -2.43 6.14 72.46
C ALA A 490 -1.50 5.51 73.52
N VAL A 491 -0.26 5.99 73.64
CA VAL A 491 0.75 5.47 74.56
C VAL A 491 0.95 6.43 75.72
N LYS A 492 1.02 5.89 76.94
CA LYS A 492 1.41 6.61 78.15
C LYS A 492 2.79 6.13 78.62
N VAL A 493 3.73 7.05 78.74
CA VAL A 493 5.05 6.80 79.35
C VAL A 493 5.00 7.22 80.81
N GLU A 494 5.32 6.30 81.71
CA GLU A 494 5.53 6.55 83.14
C GLU A 494 7.02 6.38 83.47
N ALA A 495 7.46 6.73 84.68
CA ALA A 495 8.89 6.85 84.99
C ALA A 495 9.71 5.55 84.82
N GLU A 496 9.07 4.39 84.99
CA GLU A 496 9.72 3.07 84.96
C GLU A 496 9.06 2.08 83.98
N ARG A 497 7.91 2.42 83.38
CA ARG A 497 7.14 1.55 82.46
C ARG A 497 6.43 2.35 81.37
N THR A 498 6.21 1.74 80.20
CA THR A 498 5.40 2.33 79.12
C THR A 498 4.15 1.48 78.90
N THR A 499 2.98 2.11 78.88
CA THR A 499 1.69 1.42 78.88
C THR A 499 0.73 1.95 77.80
N VAL A 500 -0.22 1.10 77.42
CA VAL A 500 -1.44 1.46 76.69
C VAL A 500 -2.65 1.00 77.50
N PHE A 501 -3.78 1.66 77.35
CA PHE A 501 -5.00 1.28 78.08
C PHE A 501 -5.95 0.47 77.19
N THR A 502 -6.41 -0.66 77.72
CA THR A 502 -7.64 -1.33 77.29
C THR A 502 -8.74 -1.02 78.32
N LEU A 503 -9.97 -1.48 78.07
CA LEU A 503 -11.07 -1.38 79.04
C LEU A 503 -11.56 -2.77 79.43
N ASP A 504 -11.69 -3.01 80.72
CA ASP A 504 -12.47 -4.11 81.29
C ASP A 504 -13.62 -3.52 82.11
N VAL A 505 -14.87 -3.85 81.75
CA VAL A 505 -16.13 -3.33 82.34
C VAL A 505 -16.06 -1.83 82.76
N ASN A 506 -15.74 -0.95 81.80
CA ASN A 506 -15.61 0.51 81.99
C ASN A 506 -14.52 0.98 82.99
N VAL A 507 -13.53 0.13 83.29
CA VAL A 507 -12.31 0.47 84.04
C VAL A 507 -11.10 0.38 83.11
N LEU A 508 -10.18 1.36 83.20
CA LEU A 508 -8.93 1.34 82.42
C LEU A 508 -7.95 0.30 82.98
N VAL A 509 -7.58 -0.68 82.15
CA VAL A 509 -6.54 -1.68 82.44
C VAL A 509 -5.27 -1.31 81.68
N ALA A 510 -4.15 -1.22 82.39
CA ALA A 510 -2.86 -0.88 81.81
C ALA A 510 -2.15 -2.14 81.27
N HIS A 511 -1.82 -2.15 79.99
CA HIS A 511 -0.96 -3.16 79.38
C HIS A 511 0.41 -2.56 79.11
N GLU A 512 1.47 -3.20 79.60
CA GLU A 512 2.84 -2.78 79.33
C GLU A 512 3.25 -3.13 77.89
N VAL A 513 3.89 -2.17 77.20
CA VAL A 513 4.29 -2.30 75.79
C VAL A 513 5.74 -1.88 75.57
N THR A 514 6.44 -2.61 74.71
CA THR A 514 7.81 -2.24 74.31
C THR A 514 7.77 -1.37 73.06
N LEU A 515 8.23 -0.12 73.18
CA LEU A 515 8.31 0.78 72.04
C LEU A 515 9.41 0.36 71.06
N GLY A 516 9.09 0.43 69.77
CA GLY A 516 10.03 0.39 68.67
C GLY A 516 10.29 1.78 68.10
N ALA A 517 10.53 1.86 66.80
CA ALA A 517 10.82 3.12 66.12
C ALA A 517 9.61 4.09 66.12
N LEU A 518 9.89 5.38 66.31
CA LEU A 518 8.95 6.47 66.00
C LEU A 518 8.83 6.64 64.48
N LEU A 519 7.61 6.87 64.00
CA LEU A 519 7.24 7.08 62.60
C LEU A 519 6.37 8.34 62.50
N GLY A 520 6.96 9.49 62.83
CA GLY A 520 6.24 10.77 62.92
C GLY A 520 5.28 10.80 64.12
N GLU A 521 4.00 11.03 63.87
CA GLU A 521 2.93 11.05 64.90
C GLU A 521 2.54 9.65 65.42
N ARG A 522 3.25 8.61 64.98
CA ARG A 522 2.95 7.20 65.26
C ARG A 522 4.18 6.49 65.81
N VAL A 523 3.97 5.40 66.54
CA VAL A 523 5.05 4.57 67.10
C VAL A 523 4.78 3.10 66.79
N VAL A 524 5.85 2.37 66.45
CA VAL A 524 5.81 0.91 66.32
C VAL A 524 5.83 0.29 67.71
N ILE A 525 5.01 -0.73 67.94
CA ILE A 525 5.04 -1.55 69.15
C ILE A 525 5.73 -2.87 68.83
N SER A 526 6.74 -3.22 69.61
CA SER A 526 7.59 -4.41 69.42
C SER A 526 7.08 -5.62 70.22
N GLY A 527 6.18 -5.40 71.18
CA GLY A 527 5.58 -6.43 72.04
C GLY A 527 4.61 -5.82 73.06
N GLY A 528 3.77 -6.65 73.67
CA GLY A 528 2.74 -6.24 74.65
C GLY A 528 1.34 -6.01 74.07
N LEU A 529 1.15 -6.12 72.75
CA LEU A 529 -0.15 -6.02 72.08
C LEU A 529 -0.39 -7.14 71.06
N THR A 530 -1.66 -7.47 70.85
CA THR A 530 -2.17 -8.28 69.74
C THR A 530 -3.11 -7.46 68.85
N PHE A 531 -3.38 -7.91 67.62
CA PHE A 531 -4.14 -7.13 66.62
C PHE A 531 -5.64 -6.96 66.95
N ASP A 532 -6.19 -7.87 67.73
CA ASP A 532 -7.58 -7.92 68.20
C ASP A 532 -7.85 -7.07 69.44
N MET A 533 -6.81 -6.71 70.21
CA MET A 533 -6.95 -5.81 71.37
C MET A 533 -7.56 -4.47 70.95
N ARG A 534 -8.49 -3.99 71.79
CA ARG A 534 -9.11 -2.67 71.65
C ARG A 534 -8.44 -1.70 72.62
N ILE A 535 -7.70 -0.73 72.10
CA ILE A 535 -6.95 0.26 72.89
C ILE A 535 -7.58 1.64 72.80
N VAL A 536 -7.39 2.42 73.86
CA VAL A 536 -7.75 3.85 73.89
C VAL A 536 -6.89 4.62 72.90
N VAL A 537 -7.52 5.48 72.07
CA VAL A 537 -6.84 6.22 70.99
C VAL A 537 -6.02 7.41 71.51
N ASP A 538 -6.37 7.94 72.68
CA ASP A 538 -5.64 9.01 73.38
C ASP A 538 -5.56 8.71 74.89
N ALA A 539 -4.38 8.32 75.36
CA ALA A 539 -4.10 7.91 76.73
C ALA A 539 -3.70 9.09 77.66
N ARG A 540 -3.66 10.32 77.13
CA ARG A 540 -3.09 11.48 77.84
C ARG A 540 -3.93 11.88 79.06
N GLY A 541 -3.29 11.87 80.24
CA GLY A 541 -3.90 12.28 81.51
C GLY A 541 -4.75 11.22 82.21
N LEU A 542 -4.88 10.02 81.64
CA LEU A 542 -5.61 8.88 82.20
C LEU A 542 -4.75 8.07 83.19
N ARG A 543 -5.41 7.35 84.10
CA ARG A 543 -4.78 6.47 85.11
C ARG A 543 -5.35 5.05 85.08
N GLU A 544 -4.50 4.10 85.46
CA GLU A 544 -4.90 2.71 85.71
C GLU A 544 -5.96 2.66 86.82
N GLY A 545 -7.01 1.86 86.65
CA GLY A 545 -8.15 1.79 87.57
C GLY A 545 -9.14 2.97 87.50
N GLU A 546 -8.91 3.97 86.64
CA GLU A 546 -9.86 5.07 86.42
C GLU A 546 -11.10 4.55 85.69
N LYS A 547 -12.30 4.91 86.18
CA LYS A 547 -13.57 4.62 85.51
C LYS A 547 -13.80 5.60 84.37
N VAL A 548 -14.18 5.07 83.21
CA VAL A 548 -14.40 5.83 81.97
C VAL A 548 -15.61 5.31 81.21
N GLU A 549 -16.22 6.17 80.40
CA GLU A 549 -17.24 5.77 79.43
C GLU A 549 -16.65 5.65 78.02
N VAL A 550 -17.09 4.67 77.24
CA VAL A 550 -16.70 4.56 75.84
C VAL A 550 -17.44 5.62 75.03
N SER A 551 -16.69 6.60 74.52
CA SER A 551 -17.18 7.51 73.49
C SER A 551 -17.39 6.72 72.20
N ALA A 552 -18.63 6.67 71.71
CA ALA A 552 -19.01 5.99 70.48
C ALA A 552 -18.57 6.78 69.22
N GLY A 553 -17.26 6.97 69.06
CA GLY A 553 -16.67 7.81 68.04
C GLY A 553 -16.80 7.27 66.62
N GLY A 554 -17.67 7.89 65.81
CA GLY A 554 -17.52 7.91 64.35
C GLY A 554 -18.18 6.79 63.55
N GLY A 555 -19.16 6.07 64.11
CA GLY A 555 -20.05 5.21 63.30
C GLY A 555 -20.97 6.06 62.41
N SER A 556 -20.67 6.15 61.11
CA SER A 556 -21.53 6.87 60.15
C SER A 556 -22.93 6.24 60.09
N SER A 557 -23.97 7.07 60.05
CA SER A 557 -25.37 6.63 60.13
C SER A 557 -25.81 5.90 58.85
N SER A 558 -25.74 4.57 58.88
CA SER A 558 -26.49 3.73 57.93
C SER A 558 -27.98 3.81 58.25
N GLY A 559 -28.67 4.75 57.58
CA GLY A 559 -30.11 4.91 57.65
C GLY A 559 -30.87 3.80 56.92
N GLY A 560 -30.96 2.63 57.54
CA GLY A 560 -31.93 1.59 57.17
C GLY A 560 -33.35 1.93 57.64
N LYS A 561 -34.35 1.42 56.93
CA LYS A 561 -35.70 1.19 57.48
C LYS A 561 -35.74 -0.17 58.17
#